data_AF-A0A916E5C9-F1
#
_entry.id   AF-A0A916E5C9-F1
#
_cell.length_a   1.000
_cell.length_b   1.000
_cell.length_c   1.000
_cell.angle_alpha   90.00
_cell.angle_beta   90.00
_cell.angle_gamma   90.00
#
_symmetry.space_group_name_H-M   'P 1'
#
loop_
_entity.id
_entity.type
_entity.pdbx_description
1 polymer ?
#
loop_
_entity_poly.entity_id
_entity_poly.type
_entity_poly.pdbx_seq_one_letter_code
_entity_poly.pdbx_strand_id
1 'polypeptide(L)'
;MKKCWDSNPSNRPNIIEIHELIFSFYKLYQDDFIIDEKDKDMQFKKAEEYRKANLSSIKNYQTAIHPQAIYTSRLINPITKDLPENDDDYNSQCLDHAI
;
A
#
# COMPACT_ATOMS: atom_id res chain seq x y z
N MET A 1 5.63 8.91 -10.17
CA MET A 1 4.18 8.65 -10.01
C MET A 1 3.39 8.61 -11.32
N LYS A 2 3.60 9.54 -12.27
CA LYS A 2 2.75 9.57 -13.48
C LYS A 2 2.73 8.30 -14.35
N LYS A 3 3.79 7.50 -14.30
CA LYS A 3 3.84 6.21 -14.99
C LYS A 3 3.16 5.08 -14.20
N CYS A 4 3.10 5.19 -12.88
CA CYS A 4 2.56 4.16 -11.98
C CYS A 4 1.02 4.04 -12.09
N TRP A 5 0.34 5.14 -12.44
CA TRP A 5 -1.12 5.21 -12.59
C TRP A 5 -1.59 5.18 -14.06
N ASP A 6 -0.75 4.72 -14.99
CA ASP A 6 -1.11 4.63 -16.41
C ASP A 6 -2.34 3.71 -16.60
N SER A 7 -3.30 4.14 -17.41
CA SER A 7 -4.51 3.36 -17.69
C SER A 7 -4.20 2.03 -18.36
N ASN A 8 -3.12 1.97 -19.14
CA ASN A 8 -2.60 0.74 -19.73
C ASN A 8 -1.60 0.06 -18.74
N PRO A 9 -1.89 -1.14 -18.24
CA PRO A 9 -1.00 -1.85 -17.32
C PRO A 9 0.41 -2.10 -17.87
N SER A 10 0.55 -2.32 -19.18
CA SER A 10 1.85 -2.58 -19.82
C SER A 10 2.79 -1.37 -19.81
N ASN A 11 2.25 -0.17 -19.60
CA ASN A 11 3.04 1.07 -19.49
C ASN A 11 3.50 1.35 -18.05
N ARG A 12 2.99 0.60 -17.07
CA ARG A 12 3.34 0.80 -15.67
C ARG A 12 4.73 0.20 -15.41
N PRO A 13 5.58 0.90 -14.66
CA PRO A 13 6.89 0.37 -14.31
C PRO A 13 6.75 -0.83 -13.40
N ASN A 14 7.64 -1.80 -13.56
CA ASN A 14 7.78 -2.92 -12.65
C ASN A 14 8.49 -2.48 -11.34
N ILE A 15 8.54 -3.40 -10.37
CA ILE A 15 9.10 -3.10 -9.04
C ILE A 15 10.59 -2.70 -9.09
N ILE A 16 11.36 -3.30 -10.00
CA ILE A 16 12.80 -3.01 -10.16
C ILE A 16 12.97 -1.58 -10.68
N GLU A 17 12.21 -1.21 -11.72
CA GLU A 17 12.24 0.14 -12.30
C GLU A 17 11.81 1.22 -11.29
N ILE A 18 10.81 0.92 -10.46
CA ILE A 18 10.37 1.83 -9.38
C ILE A 18 11.49 1.98 -8.34
N HIS A 19 12.10 0.87 -7.91
CA HIS A 19 13.18 0.88 -6.92
C HIS A 19 14.37 1.71 -7.41
N GLU A 20 14.81 1.48 -8.65
CA GLU A 20 15.91 2.25 -9.25
C GLU A 20 15.61 3.74 -9.34
N LEU A 21 14.36 4.11 -9.69
CA LEU A 21 13.94 5.51 -9.75
C LEU A 21 13.98 6.18 -8.37
N ILE A 22 13.44 5.52 -7.34
CA ILE A 22 13.42 6.04 -5.97
C ILE A 22 14.86 6.15 -5.43
N PHE A 23 15.67 5.11 -5.62
CA PHE A 23 17.05 5.08 -5.17
C PHE A 23 17.88 6.19 -5.83
N SER A 24 17.72 6.36 -7.16
CA SER A 24 18.41 7.42 -7.91
C SER A 24 17.99 8.80 -7.43
N PHE A 25 16.70 9.01 -7.18
CA PHE A 25 16.20 10.26 -6.59
C PHE A 25 16.84 10.50 -5.22
N TYR A 26 16.81 9.52 -4.32
CA TYR A 26 17.40 9.65 -2.98
C TYR A 26 18.88 10.03 -3.02
N LYS A 27 19.66 9.36 -3.88
CA LYS A 27 21.09 9.62 -4.05
C LYS A 27 21.41 11.05 -4.49
N LEU A 28 20.57 11.65 -5.33
CA LEU A 28 20.78 13.02 -5.83
C LEU A 28 20.62 14.09 -4.75
N TYR A 29 19.85 13.81 -3.70
CA TYR A 29 19.53 14.78 -2.64
C TYR A 29 20.19 14.44 -1.30
N GLN A 30 21.07 13.43 -1.26
CA GLN A 30 21.63 12.89 -0.03
C GLN A 30 22.35 13.92 0.87
N ASP A 31 22.83 15.03 0.30
CA ASP A 31 23.48 16.12 1.04
C ASP A 31 22.54 17.29 1.44
N ASP A 32 21.36 17.43 0.80
CA ASP A 32 20.44 18.58 0.96
C ASP A 32 19.09 18.20 1.60
N PHE A 33 18.87 16.93 1.92
CA PHE A 33 17.58 16.45 2.41
C PHE A 33 17.42 16.66 3.92
N ILE A 34 17.32 17.92 4.35
CA ILE A 34 16.62 18.23 5.61
C ILE A 34 15.13 18.08 5.33
N ILE A 35 14.62 16.86 5.49
CA ILE A 35 13.18 16.64 5.50
C ILE A 35 12.66 17.30 6.77
N ASP A 36 11.76 18.27 6.63
CA ASP A 36 10.89 18.63 7.74
C ASP A 36 9.91 17.45 7.96
N GLU A 37 10.38 16.40 8.63
CA GLU A 37 9.66 15.14 8.84
C GLU A 37 8.36 15.35 9.61
N LYS A 38 8.28 16.45 10.38
CA LYS A 38 7.13 16.75 11.24
C LYS A 38 5.81 16.89 10.48
N ASP A 39 5.80 17.56 9.34
CA ASP A 39 4.54 17.77 8.60
C ASP A 39 4.08 16.49 7.89
N LYS A 40 5.02 15.72 7.33
CA LYS A 40 4.70 14.43 6.69
C LYS A 40 4.16 13.43 7.71
N ASP A 41 4.84 13.26 8.83
CA ASP A 41 4.42 12.34 9.89
C ASP A 41 3.03 12.68 10.44
N MET A 42 2.73 13.97 10.59
CA MET A 42 1.41 14.42 11.04
C MET A 42 0.31 14.03 10.05
N GLN A 43 0.54 14.19 8.74
CA GLN A 43 -0.44 13.82 7.71
C GLN A 43 -0.67 12.30 7.66
N PHE A 44 0.40 11.50 7.75
CA PHE A 44 0.29 10.04 7.81
C PHE A 44 -0.47 9.59 9.06
N LYS A 45 -0.12 10.15 10.23
CA LYS A 45 -0.80 9.84 11.48
C LYS A 45 -2.29 10.16 11.42
N LYS A 46 -2.66 11.33 10.90
CA LYS A 46 -4.06 11.75 10.76
C LYS A 46 -4.84 10.85 9.78
N ALA A 47 -4.23 10.49 8.66
CA ALA A 47 -4.83 9.56 7.71
C ALA A 47 -5.06 8.19 8.36
N GLU A 48 -4.13 7.75 9.20
CA GLU A 48 -4.24 6.47 9.87
C GLU A 48 -5.27 6.46 11.01
N GLU A 49 -5.32 7.51 11.82
CA GLU A 49 -6.38 7.71 12.81
C GLU A 49 -7.77 7.67 12.15
N TYR A 50 -7.92 8.32 10.99
CA TYR A 50 -9.14 8.27 10.21
C TYR A 50 -9.46 6.85 9.73
N ARG A 51 -8.48 6.09 9.22
CA ARG A 51 -8.69 4.70 8.79
C ARG A 51 -9.16 3.82 9.95
N LYS A 52 -8.52 3.92 11.12
CA LYS A 52 -8.88 3.15 12.32
C LYS A 52 -10.29 3.50 12.81
N ALA A 53 -10.64 4.79 12.86
CA ALA A 53 -11.95 5.27 13.29
C ALA A 53 -13.09 4.84 12.35
N ASN A 54 -12.80 4.69 11.04
CA ASN A 54 -13.80 4.35 10.02
C ASN A 54 -13.76 2.88 9.57
N LEU A 55 -13.09 2.00 10.32
CA LEU A 55 -12.91 0.59 9.95
C LEU A 55 -14.23 -0.15 9.68
N SER A 56 -15.31 0.19 10.40
CA SER A 56 -16.66 -0.38 10.20
C SER A 56 -17.33 0.13 8.92
N SER A 57 -17.11 1.39 8.54
CA SER A 57 -17.53 1.97 7.26
C SER A 57 -16.82 1.29 6.08
N ILE A 58 -15.57 0.86 6.29
CA ILE A 58 -14.78 0.10 5.30
C ILE A 58 -15.30 -1.32 5.12
N LYS A 59 -15.78 -1.98 6.18
CA LYS A 59 -16.49 -3.28 6.06
C LYS A 59 -17.75 -3.17 5.21
N ASN A 60 -18.36 -1.99 5.14
CA ASN A 60 -19.51 -1.70 4.30
C ASN A 60 -19.14 -1.47 2.81
N TYR A 61 -17.85 -1.57 2.44
CA TYR A 61 -17.43 -1.75 1.05
C TYR A 61 -17.70 -3.16 0.49
N GLN A 62 -18.61 -3.94 1.10
CA GLN A 62 -19.53 -4.77 0.31
C GLN A 62 -20.43 -3.87 -0.55
N THR A 63 -19.83 -2.94 -1.29
CA THR A 63 -20.49 -2.06 -2.22
C THR A 63 -20.94 -2.92 -3.38
N ALA A 64 -22.15 -2.66 -3.88
CA ALA A 64 -22.69 -3.26 -5.09
C ALA A 64 -21.59 -3.49 -6.14
N ILE A 65 -21.24 -4.77 -6.31
CA ILE A 65 -20.25 -5.19 -7.30
C ILE A 65 -20.81 -4.75 -8.65
N HIS A 66 -20.06 -3.94 -9.39
CA HIS A 66 -20.46 -3.53 -10.72
C HIS A 66 -20.77 -4.80 -11.54
N PRO A 67 -21.89 -4.89 -12.28
CA PRO A 67 -22.30 -6.15 -12.90
C PRO A 67 -21.26 -6.76 -13.85
N GLN A 68 -20.35 -5.93 -14.39
CA GLN A 68 -19.25 -6.37 -15.26
C GLN A 68 -17.88 -6.47 -14.54
N ALA A 69 -17.82 -6.39 -13.21
CA ALA A 69 -16.57 -6.57 -12.47
C ALA A 69 -16.15 -8.05 -12.50
N ILE A 70 -15.01 -8.33 -13.11
CA ILE A 70 -14.43 -9.68 -13.18
C ILE A 70 -13.60 -10.00 -11.93
N TYR A 71 -13.03 -8.97 -11.30
CA TYR A 71 -12.29 -9.08 -10.05
C TYR A 71 -13.21 -8.71 -8.88
N THR A 72 -13.88 -9.71 -8.31
CA THR A 72 -14.52 -9.54 -7.01
C THR A 72 -13.44 -9.60 -5.94
N SER A 73 -13.48 -8.71 -4.95
CA SER A 73 -12.66 -8.84 -3.75
C SER A 73 -12.94 -10.22 -3.13
N ARG A 74 -12.00 -11.15 -3.29
CA ARG A 74 -12.07 -12.45 -2.61
C ARG A 74 -11.72 -12.19 -1.15
N LEU A 75 -12.52 -12.69 -0.22
CA LEU A 75 -12.07 -12.78 1.17
C LEU A 75 -10.71 -13.48 1.15
N ILE A 76 -9.69 -12.81 1.66
CA ILE A 76 -8.45 -13.49 2.06
C ILE A 76 -8.92 -14.64 2.95
N ASN A 77 -8.69 -15.86 2.48
CA ASN A 77 -9.19 -17.12 3.05
C ASN A 77 -8.82 -17.20 4.56
N PRO A 78 -9.36 -18.15 5.37
CA PRO A 78 -9.14 -18.20 6.81
C PRO A 78 -7.69 -18.51 7.24
N ILE A 79 -6.72 -18.41 6.33
CA ILE A 79 -5.29 -18.36 6.63
C ILE A 79 -5.01 -17.25 7.66
N THR A 80 -5.82 -16.20 7.73
CA THR A 80 -5.72 -15.17 8.75
C THR A 80 -6.45 -15.48 10.07
N LYS A 81 -7.21 -16.57 10.18
CA LYS A 81 -7.82 -16.99 11.47
C LYS A 81 -6.78 -17.56 12.44
N ASP A 82 -5.75 -18.19 11.90
CA ASP A 82 -4.68 -18.81 12.68
C ASP A 82 -3.45 -17.90 12.79
N LEU A 83 -3.50 -16.69 12.20
CA LEU A 83 -2.47 -15.69 12.45
C LEU A 83 -2.68 -15.14 13.86
N PRO A 84 -1.66 -15.18 14.73
CA PRO A 84 -1.74 -14.48 16.00
C PRO A 84 -2.05 -13.00 15.69
N GLU A 85 -2.91 -12.38 16.50
CA GLU A 85 -3.03 -10.92 16.51
C GLU A 85 -1.62 -10.38 16.77
N ASN A 86 -0.96 -9.89 15.72
CA ASN A 86 0.39 -9.35 15.86
C ASN A 86 0.26 -8.09 16.71
N ASP A 87 0.72 -8.17 17.96
CA ASP A 87 1.11 -7.01 18.74
C ASP A 87 2.24 -6.32 17.97
N ASP A 88 1.90 -5.25 17.26
CA ASP A 88 2.69 -4.07 16.89
C ASP A 88 4.23 -4.19 16.70
N ASP A 89 4.77 -5.33 16.29
CA ASP A 89 6.19 -5.48 15.98
C ASP A 89 6.42 -5.96 14.55
N TYR A 90 7.18 -5.14 13.85
CA TYR A 90 7.41 -5.13 12.42
C TYR A 90 8.11 -6.42 11.96
N ASN A 91 7.45 -7.24 11.14
CA ASN A 91 8.13 -8.07 10.14
C ASN A 91 7.16 -8.48 9.02
N SER A 92 7.07 -7.65 7.99
CA SER A 92 6.40 -7.97 6.73
C SER A 92 7.16 -9.07 6.00
N GLN A 93 6.90 -10.33 6.34
CA GLN A 93 7.27 -11.46 5.49
C GLN A 93 6.34 -11.47 4.28
N CYS A 94 6.82 -10.92 3.17
CA CYS A 94 6.22 -11.13 1.87
C CYS A 94 6.20 -12.65 1.61
N LEU A 95 5.01 -13.24 1.49
CA LEU A 95 4.88 -14.59 0.97
C LEU A 95 5.29 -14.57 -0.51
N ASP A 96 6.53 -14.97 -0.77
CA ASP A 96 6.92 -15.49 -2.07
C ASP A 96 6.14 -16.79 -2.28
N HIS A 97 5.14 -16.77 -3.15
CA HIS A 97 4.66 -17.98 -3.80
C HIS A 97 4.84 -17.82 -5.30
N ALA A 98 5.88 -18.47 -5.78
CA ALA A 98 6.13 -18.76 -7.17
C ALA A 98 5.23 -19.93 -7.62
N ILE A 99 4.57 -19.71 -8.77
CA ILE A 99 3.94 -20.64 -9.72
C ILE A 99 2.73 -21.42 -9.19
#